data_AF-A0AAD7B026-F1
#
_entry.id   AF-A0AAD7B026-F1
#
_cell.length_a   1.000
_cell.length_b   1.000
_cell.length_c   1.000
_cell.angle_alpha   90.00
_cell.angle_beta   90.00
_cell.angle_gamma   90.00
#
_symmetry.space_group_name_H-M   'P 1'
#
loop_
_entity.id
_entity.type
_entity.pdbx_description
1 polymer ?
#
loop_
_entity_poly.entity_id
_entity_poly.type
_entity_poly.pdbx_seq_one_letter_code
_entity_poly.pdbx_strand_id
1 'polypeptide(L)'
;TLIIDGWEDELRRSLYSTAAGRVGEPTIVMGLQDVTGKRGSADKLLEAAETAMMEMGITDAASFLALVTDNPNVMKSFQRDFALACWAHQLNTLAGEICHYPEAKAALTKGNRIVTFFNSSHYWGGQLKAAALAEKITRGLKKNCESRWYAIILLSLSVEAHQTPL
;
A
#
# COMPACT_ATOMS: atom_id res chain seq x y z
N THR A 1 11.22 3.22 17.40
CA THR A 1 10.17 3.94 16.66
C THR A 1 8.86 3.22 16.84
N LEU A 2 7.82 3.96 17.21
CA LEU A 2 6.44 3.47 17.20
C LEU A 2 5.92 3.62 15.78
N ILE A 3 5.29 2.57 15.25
CA ILE A 3 4.74 2.54 13.89
C ILE A 3 3.26 2.24 14.02
N ILE A 4 2.43 3.12 13.48
CA ILE A 4 0.97 2.93 13.44
C ILE A 4 0.55 2.93 11.97
N ASP A 5 -0.09 1.85 11.55
CA ASP A 5 -0.59 1.69 10.20
C ASP A 5 -2.08 1.29 10.23
N GLY A 6 -2.86 1.86 9.32
CA GLY A 6 -4.29 1.68 9.24
C GLY A 6 -4.74 1.29 7.84
N TRP A 7 -5.62 0.30 7.73
CA TRP A 7 -6.21 -0.08 6.45
C TRP A 7 -7.63 -0.59 6.62
N GLU A 8 -8.37 -0.59 5.51
CA GLU A 8 -9.65 -1.28 5.41
C GLU A 8 -9.43 -2.67 4.81
N ASP A 9 -9.96 -3.71 5.44
CA ASP A 9 -9.89 -5.08 4.91
C ASP A 9 -11.02 -5.39 3.91
N GLU A 10 -10.99 -6.58 3.32
CA GLU A 10 -12.00 -7.01 2.33
C GLU A 10 -13.43 -7.10 2.89
N LEU A 11 -13.57 -7.18 4.23
CA LEU A 11 -14.84 -7.19 4.93
C LEU A 11 -15.29 -5.78 5.34
N ARG A 12 -14.60 -4.74 4.85
CA ARG A 12 -14.81 -3.33 5.19
C ARG A 12 -14.60 -3.02 6.68
N ARG A 13 -13.73 -3.79 7.34
CA ARG A 13 -13.32 -3.50 8.70
C ARG A 13 -12.17 -2.52 8.69
N SER A 14 -12.25 -1.51 9.54
CA SER A 14 -11.15 -0.56 9.75
C SER A 14 -10.20 -1.16 10.78
N LEU A 15 -9.04 -1.61 10.33
CA LEU A 15 -8.01 -2.24 11.16
C LEU A 15 -6.85 -1.28 11.35
N TYR A 16 -6.34 -1.22 12.58
CA TYR A 16 -5.12 -0.49 12.91
C TYR A 16 -4.14 -1.39 13.60
N SER A 17 -2.90 -1.38 13.12
CA SER A 17 -1.79 -2.09 13.74
C SER A 17 -0.87 -1.12 14.44
N THR A 18 -0.34 -1.57 15.57
CA THR A 18 0.71 -0.87 16.30
C THR A 18 1.93 -1.77 16.34
N ALA A 19 3.09 -1.25 15.95
CA ALA A 19 4.34 -2.00 15.91
C ALA A 19 5.51 -1.18 16.46
N ALA A 20 6.52 -1.88 16.98
CA ALA A 20 7.78 -1.32 17.45
C ALA A 20 8.89 -1.68 16.47
N GLY A 21 9.56 -0.66 15.94
CA GLY A 21 10.71 -0.82 15.04
C GLY A 21 12.00 -0.28 15.65
N ARG A 22 13.09 -1.01 15.47
CA ARG A 22 14.46 -0.59 15.80
C ARG A 22 15.41 -0.97 14.66
N VAL A 23 16.36 -0.09 14.36
CA VAL A 23 17.34 -0.33 13.27
C VAL A 23 18.17 -1.56 13.60
N GLY A 24 18.26 -2.49 12.64
CA GLY A 24 19.03 -3.74 12.79
C GLY A 24 18.28 -4.87 13.49
N GLU A 25 17.05 -4.65 13.92
CA GLU A 25 16.21 -5.66 14.58
C GLU A 25 14.90 -5.90 13.80
N PRO A 26 14.30 -7.09 13.91
CA PRO A 26 12.97 -7.33 13.36
C PRO A 26 11.92 -6.40 13.99
N THR A 27 11.01 -5.88 13.17
CA THR A 27 9.85 -5.14 13.66
C THR A 27 8.93 -6.07 14.45
N ILE A 28 8.51 -5.63 15.65
CA ILE A 28 7.61 -6.37 16.52
C ILE A 28 6.21 -5.79 16.37
N VAL A 29 5.25 -6.62 15.96
CA VAL A 29 3.82 -6.25 15.98
C VAL A 29 3.35 -6.36 17.43
N MET A 30 2.89 -5.25 17.99
CA MET A 30 2.41 -5.20 19.38
C MET A 30 0.91 -5.48 19.47
N GLY A 31 0.14 -5.09 18.45
CA GLY A 31 -1.29 -5.35 18.42
C GLY A 31 -1.94 -5.00 17.09
N LEU A 32 -3.14 -5.55 16.91
CA LEU A 32 -4.04 -5.28 15.80
C LEU A 32 -5.44 -5.02 16.37
N GLN A 33 -5.91 -3.79 16.22
CA GLN A 33 -7.18 -3.35 16.75
C GLN A 33 -8.21 -3.19 15.62
N ASP A 34 -9.39 -3.77 15.80
CA ASP A 34 -10.57 -3.49 14.98
C ASP A 34 -11.28 -2.24 15.54
N VAL A 35 -11.33 -1.18 14.73
CA VAL A 35 -12.02 0.08 15.06
C VAL A 35 -13.19 0.37 14.13
N THR A 36 -13.73 -0.67 13.48
CA THR A 36 -14.87 -0.57 12.56
C THR A 36 -16.05 0.17 13.22
N GLY A 37 -16.68 1.08 12.47
CA GLY A 37 -17.80 1.88 12.96
C GLY A 37 -17.41 3.01 13.92
N LYS A 38 -16.14 3.12 14.30
CA LYS A 38 -15.61 4.29 15.02
C LYS A 38 -15.14 5.34 14.02
N ARG A 39 -15.31 6.62 14.36
CA ARG A 39 -14.74 7.72 13.58
C ARG A 39 -13.22 7.67 13.74
N GLY A 40 -12.47 7.62 12.63
CA GLY A 40 -11.01 7.67 12.65
C GLY A 40 -10.50 9.04 13.11
N SER A 41 -10.45 9.25 14.43
CA SER A 41 -9.85 10.43 15.06
C SER A 41 -8.49 10.08 15.66
N ALA A 42 -7.66 11.10 15.86
CA ALA A 42 -6.36 10.96 16.52
C ALA A 42 -6.45 10.25 17.86
N ASP A 43 -7.47 10.59 18.66
CA ASP A 43 -7.69 10.04 19.99
C ASP A 43 -7.92 8.53 19.96
N LYS A 44 -8.64 8.03 18.93
CA LYS A 44 -8.88 6.58 18.81
C LYS A 44 -7.65 5.81 18.37
N LEU A 45 -6.77 6.44 17.59
CA LEU A 45 -5.49 5.86 17.22
C LEU A 45 -4.54 5.81 18.42
N LEU A 46 -4.57 6.85 19.26
CA LEU A 46 -3.86 6.84 20.53
C LEU A 46 -4.35 5.72 21.44
N GLU A 47 -5.67 5.64 21.68
CA GLU A 47 -6.25 4.59 22.52
C GLU A 47 -5.85 3.19 22.03
N ALA A 48 -5.87 2.96 20.71
CA ALA A 48 -5.46 1.70 20.12
C ALA A 48 -3.96 1.41 20.36
N ALA A 49 -3.10 2.41 20.19
CA ALA A 49 -1.66 2.28 20.42
C ALA A 49 -1.33 2.07 21.90
N GLU A 50 -1.96 2.81 22.81
CA GLU A 50 -1.82 2.64 24.26
C GLU A 50 -2.26 1.25 24.71
N THR A 51 -3.38 0.76 24.19
CA THR A 51 -3.86 -0.60 24.45
C THR A 51 -2.82 -1.63 23.99
N ALA A 52 -2.30 -1.51 22.76
CA ALA A 52 -1.29 -2.42 22.23
C ALA A 52 0.02 -2.40 23.03
N MET A 53 0.47 -1.21 23.45
CA MET A 53 1.66 -1.06 24.30
C MET A 53 1.44 -1.70 25.67
N MET A 54 0.27 -1.47 26.29
CA MET A 54 -0.06 -2.02 27.60
C MET A 54 -0.12 -3.55 27.59
N GLU A 55 -0.70 -4.15 26.54
CA GLU A 55 -0.74 -5.61 26.35
C GLU A 55 0.68 -6.22 26.26
N MET A 56 1.64 -5.46 25.73
CA MET A 56 3.05 -5.83 25.66
C MET A 56 3.85 -5.45 26.92
N GLY A 57 3.20 -4.93 27.97
CA GLY A 57 3.84 -4.51 29.22
C GLY A 57 4.62 -3.20 29.11
N ILE A 58 4.41 -2.41 28.05
CA ILE A 58 5.04 -1.11 27.85
C ILE A 58 4.12 -0.05 28.44
N THR A 59 4.50 0.50 29.59
CA THR A 59 3.70 1.49 30.33
C THR A 59 4.07 2.94 30.01
N ASP A 60 5.23 3.17 29.38
CA ASP A 60 5.72 4.51 29.05
C ASP A 60 6.12 4.63 27.57
N ALA A 61 5.37 5.48 26.85
CA ALA A 61 5.61 5.80 25.45
C ALA A 61 6.91 6.60 25.23
N ALA A 62 7.50 7.20 26.27
CA ALA A 62 8.81 7.86 26.18
C ALA A 62 9.95 6.90 25.80
N SER A 63 9.71 5.58 25.89
CA SER A 63 10.59 4.55 25.34
C SER A 63 10.75 4.62 23.82
N PHE A 64 9.86 5.34 23.12
CA PHE A 64 9.90 5.52 21.66
C PHE A 64 10.42 6.92 21.28
N LEU A 65 11.45 6.94 20.43
CA LEU A 65 12.06 8.19 19.94
C LEU A 65 11.24 8.92 18.86
N ALA A 66 10.34 8.23 18.17
CA ALA A 66 9.56 8.78 17.06
C ALA A 66 8.32 7.92 16.80
N LEU A 67 7.29 8.55 16.25
CA LEU A 67 6.09 7.90 15.69
C LEU A 67 6.13 7.97 14.15
N VAL A 68 5.79 6.88 13.46
CA VAL A 68 5.60 6.83 12.00
C VAL A 68 4.17 6.44 11.66
N THR A 69 3.54 7.16 10.73
CA THR A 69 2.13 6.98 10.34
C THR A 69 1.84 7.48 8.91
N ASP A 70 0.81 6.94 8.28
CA ASP A 70 0.37 7.22 6.90
C ASP A 70 -0.40 8.54 6.76
N ASN A 71 -1.18 8.95 7.76
CA ASN A 71 -2.05 10.13 7.70
C ASN A 71 -1.53 11.28 8.58
N PRO A 72 -0.62 12.12 8.07
CA PRO A 72 -0.01 13.17 8.86
C PRO A 72 -0.99 14.26 9.30
N ASN A 73 -2.18 14.40 8.71
CA ASN A 73 -3.12 15.47 9.11
C ASN A 73 -3.91 15.09 10.37
N VAL A 74 -4.44 13.87 10.43
CA VAL A 74 -5.03 13.33 11.68
C VAL A 74 -3.94 13.16 12.75
N MET A 75 -2.70 12.90 12.33
CA MET A 75 -1.59 12.71 13.27
C MET A 75 -0.84 13.99 13.62
N LYS A 76 -1.04 15.09 12.90
CA LYS A 76 -0.58 16.43 13.31
C LYS A 76 -1.35 16.92 14.53
N SER A 77 -2.64 16.58 14.66
CA SER A 77 -3.37 16.86 15.90
C SER A 77 -2.92 16.00 17.08
N PHE A 78 -2.20 14.90 16.80
CA PHE A 78 -1.59 14.02 17.79
C PHE A 78 -0.19 14.49 18.24
N GLN A 79 0.41 15.48 17.57
CA GLN A 79 1.83 15.84 17.77
C GLN A 79 2.03 16.89 18.87
N ARG A 80 2.94 16.58 19.80
CA ARG A 80 3.70 17.62 20.51
C ARG A 80 5.18 17.66 20.14
N ASP A 81 5.88 16.55 19.85
CA ASP A 81 7.34 16.66 19.63
C ASP A 81 7.98 15.85 18.46
N PHE A 82 7.62 14.61 18.12
CA PHE A 82 8.30 13.89 17.01
C PHE A 82 7.43 12.84 16.27
N ALA A 83 6.77 13.25 15.19
CA ALA A 83 6.13 12.33 14.25
C ALA A 83 6.68 12.49 12.84
N LEU A 84 6.95 11.35 12.20
CA LEU A 84 7.49 11.23 10.86
C LEU A 84 6.38 10.72 9.93
N ALA A 85 6.25 11.35 8.77
CA ALA A 85 5.37 10.83 7.73
C ALA A 85 5.91 9.50 7.20
N CYS A 86 5.02 8.54 6.95
CA CYS A 86 5.38 7.28 6.32
C CYS A 86 5.91 7.52 4.90
N TRP A 87 7.18 7.18 4.67
CA TRP A 87 7.81 7.32 3.36
C TRP A 87 7.07 6.56 2.25
N ALA A 88 6.57 5.35 2.55
CA ALA A 88 5.82 4.55 1.58
C ALA A 88 4.49 5.22 1.20
N HIS A 89 3.82 5.86 2.16
CA HIS A 89 2.62 6.65 1.88
C HIS A 89 2.95 7.87 1.01
N GLN A 90 4.04 8.59 1.31
CA GLN A 90 4.46 9.74 0.51
C GLN A 90 4.82 9.35 -0.93
N LEU A 91 5.48 8.21 -1.12
CA LEU A 91 5.72 7.67 -2.46
C LEU A 91 4.42 7.31 -3.18
N ASN A 92 3.46 6.69 -2.48
CA ASN A 92 2.13 6.43 -3.04
C ASN A 92 1.45 7.71 -3.52
N THR A 93 1.48 8.77 -2.71
CA THR A 93 0.89 10.07 -3.07
C THR A 93 1.57 10.66 -4.31
N LEU A 94 2.90 10.71 -4.35
CA LEU A 94 3.65 11.21 -5.51
C LEU A 94 3.37 10.38 -6.78
N ALA A 95 3.38 9.05 -6.68
CA ALA A 95 3.04 8.18 -7.79
C ALA A 95 1.60 8.39 -8.27
N GLY A 96 0.68 8.62 -7.34
CA GLY A 96 -0.71 9.00 -7.61
C GLY A 96 -0.78 10.31 -8.40
N GLU A 97 -0.09 11.37 -7.98
CA GLU A 97 -0.05 12.65 -8.71
C GLU A 97 0.50 12.48 -10.14
N ILE A 98 1.58 11.71 -10.31
CA ILE A 98 2.12 11.37 -11.63
C ILE A 98 1.06 10.66 -12.48
N CYS A 99 0.30 9.72 -11.91
CA CYS A 99 -0.78 9.03 -12.63
C CYS A 99 -1.93 9.94 -13.06
N HIS A 100 -2.14 11.07 -12.36
CA HIS A 100 -3.18 12.04 -12.70
C HIS A 100 -2.73 12.99 -13.81
N TYR A 101 -1.42 13.10 -14.10
CA TYR A 101 -0.92 13.87 -15.23
C TYR A 101 -1.53 13.33 -16.54
N PRO A 102 -2.09 14.18 -17.42
CA PRO A 102 -2.92 13.72 -18.55
C PRO A 102 -2.25 12.68 -19.46
N GLU A 103 -0.98 12.89 -19.79
CA GLU A 103 -0.20 12.02 -20.67
C GLU A 103 0.07 10.67 -20.02
N ALA A 104 0.44 10.68 -18.73
CA ALA A 104 0.62 9.47 -17.95
C ALA A 104 -0.70 8.70 -17.82
N LYS A 105 -1.78 9.41 -17.46
CA LYS A 105 -3.14 8.85 -17.38
C LYS A 105 -3.56 8.20 -18.69
N ALA A 106 -3.28 8.83 -19.82
CA ALA A 106 -3.60 8.29 -21.14
C ALA A 106 -2.83 7.00 -21.43
N ALA A 107 -1.53 6.94 -21.12
CA ALA A 107 -0.71 5.74 -21.28
C ALA A 107 -1.19 4.59 -20.37
N LEU A 108 -1.45 4.89 -19.09
CA LEU A 108 -1.96 3.91 -18.12
C LEU A 108 -3.34 3.39 -18.51
N THR A 109 -4.22 4.24 -19.01
CA THR A 109 -5.55 3.84 -19.49
C THR A 109 -5.44 2.85 -20.65
N LYS A 110 -4.54 3.12 -21.62
CA LYS A 110 -4.27 2.20 -22.73
C LYS A 110 -3.73 0.86 -22.24
N GLY A 111 -2.72 0.87 -21.38
CA GLY A 111 -2.14 -0.34 -20.79
C GLY A 111 -3.20 -1.17 -20.06
N ASN A 112 -4.00 -0.53 -19.20
CA ASN A 112 -5.08 -1.22 -18.47
C ASN A 112 -6.12 -1.82 -19.41
N ARG A 113 -6.44 -1.16 -20.53
CA ARG A 113 -7.39 -1.67 -21.53
C ARG A 113 -6.84 -2.93 -22.22
N ILE A 114 -5.55 -2.93 -22.59
CA ILE A 114 -4.87 -4.10 -23.17
C ILE A 114 -4.91 -5.28 -22.19
N VAL A 115 -4.47 -5.05 -20.96
CA VAL A 115 -4.46 -6.09 -19.92
C VAL A 115 -5.87 -6.61 -19.64
N THR A 116 -6.86 -5.72 -19.56
CA THR A 116 -8.26 -6.11 -19.32
C THR A 116 -8.79 -6.98 -20.46
N PHE A 117 -8.54 -6.60 -21.72
CA PHE A 117 -8.97 -7.37 -22.89
C PHE A 117 -8.41 -8.81 -22.84
N PHE A 118 -7.09 -8.97 -22.73
CA PHE A 118 -6.47 -10.29 -22.73
C PHE A 118 -6.81 -11.13 -21.51
N ASN A 119 -6.98 -10.51 -20.33
CA ASN A 119 -7.42 -11.24 -19.14
C ASN A 119 -8.88 -11.69 -19.24
N SER A 120 -9.74 -10.93 -19.92
CA SER A 120 -11.16 -11.29 -20.12
C SER A 120 -11.42 -12.23 -21.30
N SER A 121 -10.52 -12.25 -22.30
CA SER A 121 -10.71 -13.06 -23.50
C SER A 121 -10.13 -14.45 -23.31
N HIS A 122 -10.99 -15.46 -23.24
CA HIS A 122 -10.54 -16.85 -23.17
C HIS A 122 -9.69 -17.27 -24.38
N TYR A 123 -10.14 -16.90 -25.60
CA TYR A 123 -9.43 -17.24 -26.82
C TYR A 123 -8.14 -16.43 -26.97
N TRP A 124 -8.22 -15.09 -27.00
CA TRP A 124 -7.05 -14.24 -27.24
C TRP A 124 -6.05 -14.28 -26.09
N GLY A 125 -6.53 -14.39 -24.84
CA GLY A 125 -5.67 -14.62 -23.69
C GLY A 125 -4.97 -15.98 -23.75
N GLY A 126 -5.61 -17.01 -24.31
CA GLY A 126 -4.99 -18.30 -24.58
C GLY A 126 -3.90 -18.23 -25.65
N GLN A 127 -4.18 -17.55 -26.77
CA GLN A 127 -3.20 -17.33 -27.84
C GLN A 127 -1.98 -16.57 -27.34
N LEU A 128 -2.19 -15.47 -26.62
CA LEU A 128 -1.10 -14.68 -26.06
C LEU A 128 -0.24 -15.50 -25.08
N LYS A 129 -0.85 -16.35 -24.24
CA LYS A 129 -0.11 -17.24 -23.34
C LYS A 129 0.75 -18.26 -24.09
N ALA A 130 0.23 -18.83 -25.19
CA ALA A 130 0.97 -19.78 -26.00
C ALA A 130 2.19 -19.12 -26.66
N ALA A 131 2.01 -17.93 -27.22
CA ALA A 131 3.11 -17.17 -27.81
C ALA A 131 4.12 -16.69 -26.77
N ALA A 132 3.65 -16.22 -25.62
CA ALA A 132 4.52 -15.83 -24.50
C ALA A 132 5.38 -17.00 -24.00
N LEU A 133 4.83 -18.22 -23.98
CA LEU A 133 5.58 -19.43 -23.64
C LEU A 133 6.67 -19.72 -24.68
N ALA A 134 6.37 -19.57 -25.97
CA ALA A 134 7.34 -19.76 -27.05
C ALA A 134 8.50 -18.75 -26.97
N GLU A 135 8.20 -17.50 -26.60
CA GLU A 135 9.20 -16.44 -26.38
C GLU A 135 9.84 -16.46 -24.98
N LYS A 136 9.51 -17.46 -24.15
CA LYS A 136 10.04 -17.62 -22.77
C LYS A 136 9.77 -16.41 -21.87
N ILE A 137 8.66 -15.70 -22.08
CA ILE A 137 8.23 -14.60 -21.23
C ILE A 137 7.71 -15.20 -19.91
N THR A 138 8.35 -14.82 -18.80
CA THR A 138 8.07 -15.37 -17.46
C THR A 138 7.07 -14.57 -16.64
N ARG A 139 6.70 -13.36 -17.10
CA ARG A 139 5.78 -12.48 -16.39
C ARG A 139 4.39 -12.55 -17.01
N GLY A 140 3.35 -12.50 -16.19
CA GLY A 140 1.97 -12.35 -16.66
C GLY A 140 1.55 -10.89 -16.78
N LEU A 141 0.44 -10.64 -17.49
CA LEU A 141 -0.19 -9.33 -17.57
C LEU A 141 -0.70 -8.86 -16.21
N LYS A 142 -0.34 -7.65 -15.80
CA LYS A 142 -0.72 -7.06 -14.51
C LYS A 142 -1.48 -5.75 -14.74
N LYS A 143 -2.64 -5.62 -14.09
CA LYS A 143 -3.43 -4.40 -14.13
C LYS A 143 -2.84 -3.39 -13.14
N ASN A 144 -2.96 -2.10 -13.44
CA ASN A 144 -2.66 -1.08 -12.44
C ASN A 144 -3.63 -1.19 -11.27
N CYS A 145 -3.15 -0.92 -10.07
CA CYS A 145 -3.92 -0.83 -8.83
C CYS A 145 -3.53 0.48 -8.16
N GLU A 146 -4.44 1.45 -8.14
CA GLU A 146 -4.13 2.83 -7.74
C GLU A 146 -3.61 2.93 -6.29
N SER A 147 -3.94 1.98 -5.41
CA SER A 147 -3.48 1.96 -4.02
C SER A 147 -2.04 1.49 -3.83
N ARG A 148 -1.34 1.09 -4.90
CA ARG A 148 0.01 0.53 -4.85
C ARG A 148 0.92 1.21 -5.88
N TRP A 149 1.82 2.08 -5.43
CA TRP A 149 2.77 2.82 -6.28
C TRP A 149 3.51 1.95 -7.29
N TYR A 150 3.88 0.72 -6.90
CA TYR A 150 4.59 -0.21 -7.76
C TYR A 150 3.71 -0.85 -8.86
N ALA A 151 2.38 -0.76 -8.77
CA ALA A 151 1.48 -1.36 -9.75
C ALA A 151 1.57 -0.71 -11.14
N ILE A 152 1.98 0.56 -11.20
CA ILE A 152 2.29 1.29 -12.44
C ILE A 152 3.44 0.63 -13.20
N ILE A 153 4.50 0.32 -12.46
CA ILE A 153 5.70 -0.33 -12.99
C ILE A 153 5.34 -1.74 -13.46
N LEU A 154 4.57 -2.49 -12.66
CA LEU A 154 4.10 -3.82 -13.03
C LEU A 154 3.24 -3.81 -14.30
N LEU A 155 2.32 -2.85 -14.45
CA LEU A 155 1.53 -2.69 -15.66
C LEU A 155 2.45 -2.47 -16.87
N SER A 156 3.30 -1.46 -16.79
CA SER A 156 4.18 -1.05 -17.89
C SER A 156 5.10 -2.17 -18.34
N LEU A 157 5.80 -2.79 -17.37
CA LEU A 157 6.69 -3.93 -17.60
C LEU A 157 5.96 -5.16 -18.15
N SER A 158 4.71 -5.37 -17.75
CA SER A 158 3.92 -6.50 -18.26
C SER A 158 3.47 -6.28 -19.69
N VAL A 159 3.09 -5.05 -20.08
CA VAL A 159 2.71 -4.72 -21.46
C VAL A 159 3.93 -4.76 -22.38
N GLU A 160 5.05 -4.17 -21.97
CA GLU A 160 6.31 -4.15 -22.73
C GLU A 160 6.81 -5.56 -23.02
N ALA A 161 6.80 -6.46 -22.03
CA ALA A 161 7.22 -7.84 -22.24
C ALA A 161 6.34 -8.62 -23.21
N HIS A 162 5.12 -8.17 -23.49
CA HIS A 162 4.19 -8.80 -24.44
C HIS A 162 3.98 -7.96 -25.70
N GLN A 163 4.96 -7.11 -26.05
CA GLN A 163 4.85 -6.25 -27.24
C GLN A 163 5.06 -7.01 -28.56
N THR A 164 5.91 -8.04 -28.56
CA THR A 164 6.25 -8.89 -29.72
C THR A 164 5.42 -10.17 -29.93
N PRO A 165 4.86 -10.86 -28.92
CA PRO A 165 4.30 -12.20 -29.08
C PRO A 165 3.04 -12.34 -29.95
N LEU A 166 2.53 -11.27 -30.56
CA LEU A 166 1.35 -11.30 -31.43
C LEU A 166 1.59 -10.56 -32.75
#